data_AF-A0A6G3WSF2-F1
#
_entry.id   AF-A0A6G3WSF2-F1
#
_cell.length_a   1.000
_cell.length_b   1.000
_cell.length_c   1.000
_cell.angle_alpha   90.00
_cell.angle_beta   90.00
_cell.angle_gamma   90.00
#
_symmetry.space_group_name_H-M   'P 1'
#
loop_
_entity.id
_entity.type
_entity.pdbx_description
1 polymer ?
#
loop_
_entity_poly.entity_id
_entity_poly.type
_entity_poly.pdbx_seq_one_letter_code
_entity_poly.pdbx_strand_id
1 'polypeptide(L)'
;RQTDRPVFDRPGALAWIADRTRERGAHTGYSWAVVGEAGEALGCVAVGAVNRTHDTGWVSYWTTEEARGRGVAPAGVRALARWAFDELG
;
A
#
# COMPACT_ATOMS: atom_id res chain seq x y z
N ARG A 1 -5.17 -6.72 -4.18
CA ARG A 1 -3.95 -7.57 -4.14
C ARG A 1 -2.74 -6.66 -4.35
N GLN A 2 -1.60 -6.86 -3.69
CA GLN A 2 -0.47 -5.93 -3.82
C GLN A 2 0.42 -6.18 -5.04
N THR A 3 0.44 -7.40 -5.58
CA THR A 3 1.16 -7.73 -6.81
C THR A 3 0.55 -8.99 -7.42
N ASP A 4 0.49 -9.06 -8.75
CA ASP A 4 0.12 -10.27 -9.49
C ASP A 4 1.32 -11.10 -9.91
N ARG A 5 2.53 -10.54 -9.79
CA ARG A 5 3.80 -11.25 -10.03
C ARG A 5 4.53 -11.47 -8.71
N PRO A 6 5.20 -12.61 -8.52
CA PRO A 6 6.08 -12.78 -7.39
C PRO A 6 7.22 -11.75 -7.38
N VAL A 7 7.63 -11.29 -6.20
CA VAL A 7 8.71 -10.33 -6.01
C VAL A 7 9.69 -10.96 -5.01
N PHE A 8 10.84 -11.43 -5.50
CA PHE A 8 11.82 -12.16 -4.70
C PHE A 8 13.24 -11.58 -4.77
N ASP A 9 13.44 -10.57 -5.62
CA ASP A 9 14.73 -9.96 -5.87
C ASP A 9 14.62 -8.44 -6.02
N ARG A 10 15.79 -7.79 -6.06
CA ARG A 10 15.87 -6.33 -6.18
C ARG A 10 15.29 -5.81 -7.49
N PRO A 11 15.57 -6.40 -8.67
CA PRO A 11 14.91 -5.98 -9.92
C PRO A 11 13.39 -6.08 -9.87
N GLY A 12 12.85 -7.16 -9.32
CA GLY A 12 11.41 -7.34 -9.14
C GLY A 12 10.82 -6.28 -8.21
N ALA A 13 11.51 -5.95 -7.12
CA ALA A 13 11.08 -4.90 -6.19
C ALA A 13 11.05 -3.52 -6.86
N LEU A 14 12.08 -3.17 -7.63
CA LEU A 14 12.14 -1.91 -8.37
C LEU A 14 11.03 -1.81 -9.42
N ALA A 15 10.76 -2.91 -10.15
CA ALA A 15 9.66 -2.97 -11.10
C ALA A 15 8.30 -2.80 -10.40
N TRP A 16 8.12 -3.42 -9.23
CA TRP A 16 6.92 -3.27 -8.43
C TRP A 16 6.72 -1.81 -7.98
N ILE A 17 7.77 -1.12 -7.51
CA ILE A 17 7.70 0.31 -7.12
C ILE A 17 7.35 1.19 -8.32
N ALA A 18 7.94 0.92 -9.50
CA ALA A 18 7.64 1.66 -10.71
C ALA A 18 6.15 1.53 -11.10
N ASP A 19 5.57 0.33 -10.97
CA ASP A 19 4.15 0.12 -11.24
C ASP A 19 3.24 0.86 -10.23
N ARG A 20 3.60 0.87 -8.93
CA ARG A 20 2.87 1.66 -7.92
C ARG A 20 2.94 3.17 -8.20
N THR A 21 4.07 3.65 -8.71
CA THR A 21 4.26 5.05 -9.10
C THR A 21 3.34 5.42 -10.28
N ARG A 22 3.22 4.52 -11.26
CA ARG A 22 2.30 4.69 -12.41
C ARG A 22 0.84 4.72 -11.97
N GLU A 23 0.42 3.81 -11.08
CA GLU A 23 -0.94 3.78 -10.53
C GLU A 23 -1.30 5.07 -9.80
N ARG A 24 -0.38 5.62 -9.01
CA ARG A 24 -0.56 6.91 -8.35
C ARG A 24 -0.75 8.03 -9.38
N GLY A 25 0.11 8.08 -10.39
CA GLY A 25 0.01 9.09 -11.46
C GLY A 25 -1.26 8.98 -12.30
N ALA A 26 -1.81 7.78 -12.43
CA ALA A 26 -3.08 7.51 -13.12
C ALA A 26 -4.31 7.64 -12.19
N HIS A 27 -4.12 7.93 -10.91
CA HIS A 27 -5.17 7.97 -9.89
C HIS A 27 -5.98 6.66 -9.74
N THR A 28 -5.39 5.52 -10.10
CA THR A 28 -6.05 4.20 -10.04
C THR A 28 -5.68 3.42 -8.78
N GLY A 29 -4.61 3.82 -8.10
CA GLY A 29 -4.17 3.21 -6.86
C GLY A 29 -3.11 4.01 -6.13
N TYR A 30 -3.08 3.86 -4.82
CA TYR A 30 -2.15 4.53 -3.92
C TYR A 30 -1.60 3.53 -2.93
N SER A 31 -0.29 3.57 -2.72
CA SER A 31 0.39 2.69 -1.75
C SER A 31 1.44 3.47 -0.97
N TRP A 32 1.68 3.00 0.26
CA TRP A 32 2.67 3.53 1.18
C TRP A 32 3.36 2.41 1.94
N ALA A 33 4.67 2.53 2.11
CA ALA A 33 5.41 1.72 3.06
C ALA A 33 5.04 2.14 4.49
N VAL A 34 4.86 1.14 5.36
CA VAL A 34 4.83 1.35 6.80
C VAL A 34 6.24 1.10 7.32
N VAL A 35 6.86 2.12 7.90
CA VAL A 35 8.26 2.09 8.31
C VAL A 35 8.39 2.17 9.82
N GLY A 36 9.41 1.49 10.37
CA GLY A 36 9.81 1.65 11.77
C GLY A 36 10.63 2.91 11.98
N GLU A 37 11.01 3.16 13.23
CA GLU A 37 11.77 4.36 13.61
C GLU A 37 13.15 4.43 12.95
N ALA A 38 13.77 3.27 12.67
CA ALA A 38 15.06 3.20 11.99
C ALA A 38 14.93 3.20 10.46
N GLY A 39 13.71 3.36 9.93
CA GLY A 39 13.43 3.39 8.49
C GLY A 39 13.30 2.01 7.84
N GLU A 40 13.30 0.93 8.62
CA GLU A 40 13.06 -0.42 8.13
C GLU A 40 11.61 -0.60 7.68
N ALA A 41 11.40 -1.35 6.58
CA ALA A 41 10.07 -1.64 6.10
C ALA A 41 9.39 -2.69 6.99
N LEU A 42 8.32 -2.29 7.69
CA LEU A 42 7.51 -3.17 8.54
C LEU A 42 6.30 -3.73 7.78
N GLY A 43 5.88 -3.05 6.72
CA GLY A 43 4.70 -3.41 5.94
C GLY A 43 4.47 -2.47 4.76
N CYS A 44 3.34 -2.68 4.10
CA CYS A 44 2.82 -1.77 3.09
C CYS A 44 1.30 -1.80 3.13
N VAL A 45 0.67 -0.65 2.93
CA VAL A 45 -0.77 -0.51 2.76
C VAL A 45 -1.07 0.14 1.43
N ALA A 46 -2.16 -0.29 0.80
CA ALA A 46 -2.58 0.23 -0.48
C ALA A 46 -4.11 0.27 -0.60
N VAL A 47 -4.61 1.30 -1.29
CA VAL A 47 -5.96 1.32 -1.85
C VAL A 47 -5.81 1.30 -3.37
N GLY A 48 -6.40 0.30 -4.02
CA GLY A 48 -6.31 0.12 -5.47
C GLY A 48 -7.68 -0.08 -6.09
N ALA A 49 -7.72 -0.16 -7.42
CA ALA A 49 -8.97 -0.26 -8.19
C ALA A 49 -9.97 0.84 -7.76
N VAL A 50 -9.44 2.06 -7.61
CA VAL A 50 -10.24 3.25 -7.27
C VAL A 50 -11.23 3.51 -8.39
N ASN A 51 -12.52 3.50 -8.05
CA ASN A 51 -13.61 3.80 -8.95
C ASN A 51 -14.27 5.10 -8.51
N ARG A 52 -14.07 6.16 -9.30
CA ARG A 52 -14.59 7.53 -9.07
C ARG A 52 -16.07 7.73 -9.38
N THR A 53 -16.70 6.76 -10.05
CA THR A 53 -18.14 6.80 -10.30
C THR A 53 -18.93 6.34 -9.07
N HIS A 54 -18.30 5.50 -8.25
CA HIS A 54 -18.94 4.88 -7.08
C HIS A 54 -18.22 5.22 -5.76
N ASP A 55 -17.16 6.00 -5.81
CA ASP A 55 -16.28 6.34 -4.67
C ASP A 55 -15.90 5.10 -3.84
N THR A 56 -15.46 4.07 -4.55
CA THR A 56 -15.03 2.80 -3.96
C THR A 56 -13.57 2.49 -4.29
N GLY A 57 -12.93 1.71 -3.42
CA GLY A 57 -11.59 1.21 -3.62
C GLY A 57 -11.34 -0.04 -2.78
N TRP A 58 -10.34 -0.81 -3.18
CA TRP A 58 -9.97 -2.06 -2.52
C TRP A 58 -8.73 -1.86 -1.66
N VAL A 59 -8.90 -2.03 -0.35
CA VAL A 59 -7.79 -1.98 0.60
C VAL A 59 -7.03 -3.31 0.58
N SER A 60 -5.70 -3.24 0.58
CA SER A 60 -4.84 -4.38 0.82
C SER A 60 -3.62 -3.99 1.64
N TYR A 61 -3.04 -4.97 2.36
CA TYR A 61 -1.88 -4.76 3.20
C TYR A 61 -1.01 -6.02 3.23
N TRP A 62 0.26 -5.85 3.62
CA TRP A 62 1.12 -6.92 4.09
C TRP A 62 1.98 -6.39 5.25
N THR A 63 2.49 -7.31 6.07
CA THR A 63 3.34 -7.02 7.22
C THR A 63 4.47 -8.06 7.23
N THR A 64 5.70 -7.63 7.53
CA THR A 64 6.82 -8.55 7.68
C THR A 64 6.54 -9.53 8.81
N GLU A 65 7.23 -10.67 8.81
CA GLU A 65 7.05 -11.68 9.84
C GLU A 65 7.37 -11.14 11.24
N GLU A 66 8.47 -10.40 11.35
CA GLU A 66 8.99 -9.83 12.60
C GLU A 66 8.08 -8.75 13.19
N ALA A 67 7.29 -8.10 12.33
CA ALA A 67 6.38 -7.02 12.70
C ALA A 67 4.95 -7.50 13.05
N ARG A 68 4.64 -8.79 12.86
CA ARG A 68 3.33 -9.35 13.22
C ARG A 68 3.06 -9.23 14.73
N GLY A 69 1.78 -9.10 15.09
CA GLY A 69 1.35 -8.91 16.47
C GLY A 69 1.62 -7.53 17.06
N ARG A 70 2.31 -6.62 16.34
CA ARG A 70 2.65 -5.27 16.82
C ARG A 70 1.69 -4.16 16.36
N GLY A 71 0.58 -4.53 15.71
CA GLY A 71 -0.42 -3.55 15.25
C GLY A 71 -0.04 -2.76 13.99
N VAL A 72 1.00 -3.16 13.24
CA VAL A 72 1.46 -2.46 12.03
C VAL A 72 0.37 -2.36 10.96
N ALA A 73 -0.26 -3.49 10.58
CA ALA A 73 -1.35 -3.51 9.61
C ALA A 73 -2.53 -2.60 10.00
N PRO A 74 -3.16 -2.74 11.20
CA PRO A 74 -4.29 -1.89 11.55
C PRO A 74 -3.93 -0.41 11.67
N ALA A 75 -2.73 -0.06 12.15
CA ALA A 75 -2.27 1.33 12.20
C ALA A 75 -2.15 1.92 10.79
N GLY A 76 -1.47 1.22 9.87
CA GLY A 76 -1.31 1.64 8.49
C GLY A 76 -2.64 1.75 7.75
N VAL A 77 -3.52 0.75 7.87
CA VAL A 77 -4.83 0.75 7.20
C VAL A 77 -5.71 1.88 7.73
N ARG A 78 -5.68 2.17 9.04
CA ARG A 78 -6.44 3.28 9.60
C ARG A 78 -5.94 4.64 9.07
N ALA A 79 -4.62 4.81 8.94
CA ALA A 79 -4.05 6.02 8.35
C ALA A 79 -4.45 6.18 6.88
N LEU A 80 -4.34 5.10 6.10
CA LEU A 80 -4.76 5.04 4.70
C LEU A 80 -6.25 5.36 4.54
N ALA A 81 -7.11 4.77 5.36
CA ALA A 81 -8.56 4.95 5.28
C ALA A 81 -8.96 6.39 5.58
N ARG A 82 -8.37 7.02 6.62
CA ARG A 82 -8.61 8.45 6.89
C ARG A 82 -8.22 9.31 5.70
N TRP A 83 -7.00 9.15 5.20
CA TRP A 83 -6.55 9.88 4.02
C TRP A 83 -7.49 9.67 2.82
N ALA A 84 -7.95 8.44 2.57
CA ALA A 84 -8.83 8.16 1.45
C ALA A 84 -10.19 8.87 1.61
N PHE A 85 -10.83 8.77 2.76
CA PHE A 85 -12.12 9.42 2.99
C PHE A 85 -12.03 10.94 3.11
N ASP A 86 -10.94 11.49 3.63
CA ASP A 86 -10.78 12.93 3.87
C ASP A 86 -10.24 13.68 2.65
N GLU A 87 -9.27 13.10 1.94
CA GLU A 87 -8.53 13.79 0.85
C GLU A 87 -8.78 13.19 -0.53
N LEU A 88 -8.87 11.85 -0.63
CA LEU A 88 -9.03 11.23 -1.95
C LEU A 88 -10.45 11.45 -2.47
N GLY A 89 -11.47 11.30 -1.62
CA GLY A 89 -12.87 11.15 -2.03
C GLY A 89 -13.04 9.87 -2.84
#